data_AF-A0AAU8LWJ7-F1
#
_entry.id   AF-A0AAU8LWJ7-F1
#
_cell.length_a   1.000
_cell.length_b   1.000
_cell.length_c   1.000
_cell.angle_alpha   90.00
_cell.angle_beta   90.00
_cell.angle_gamma   90.00
#
_symmetry.space_group_name_H-M   'P 1'
#
loop_
_entity.id
_entity.type
_entity.pdbx_description
1 polymer ?
#
loop_
_entity_poly.entity_id
_entity_poly.type
_entity_poly.pdbx_seq_one_letter_code
_entity_poly.pdbx_strand_id
1 'polypeptide(L)'
;MKKIVLFTLSLCILSVFSAQANQTRVTNNVTVNTVNTVNTVVMNTGDVQFDQFLTKLNTVSEVRLDVYITDLCNAYQVPAQRVRRLIHKRRMSPADVLLVLQFSHMTGAPLKRVLQRYREHHSRGWQAIFNSYEIYPGSRFFLILRNEIPTIIVHYVEQGWSKGSKKKGSKKRKGSKRKKGSKKKGSKRK
;
A
#
# COMPACT_ATOMS: atom_id res chain seq x y z
N MET A 1 29.87 -53.10 -33.68
CA MET A 1 30.49 -52.70 -32.39
C MET A 1 31.04 -51.28 -32.54
N LYS A 2 30.22 -50.27 -32.22
CA LYS A 2 30.52 -49.25 -31.19
C LYS A 2 31.99 -48.88 -31.10
N LYS A 3 32.34 -47.66 -31.57
CA LYS A 3 33.18 -46.69 -30.85
C LYS A 3 33.39 -45.39 -31.65
N ILE A 4 32.96 -44.28 -31.04
CA ILE A 4 33.58 -42.94 -31.09
C ILE A 4 33.23 -42.13 -32.36
N VAL A 5 31.99 -41.69 -32.54
CA VAL A 5 31.53 -40.32 -32.18
C VAL A 5 32.39 -39.64 -31.11
N LEU A 6 33.19 -38.63 -31.49
CA LEU A 6 33.62 -37.47 -30.66
C LEU A 6 34.83 -36.77 -31.32
N PHE A 7 34.66 -36.15 -32.48
CA PHE A 7 35.59 -35.09 -32.92
C PHE A 7 34.91 -34.14 -33.92
N THR A 8 33.61 -33.92 -33.72
CA THR A 8 32.86 -32.84 -34.37
C THR A 8 33.25 -31.53 -33.71
N LEU A 9 34.27 -30.89 -34.26
CA LEU A 9 34.12 -29.58 -34.87
C LEU A 9 33.18 -28.62 -34.10
N SER A 10 33.59 -28.13 -32.93
CA SER A 10 32.97 -26.95 -32.31
C SER A 10 33.91 -26.31 -31.28
N LEU A 11 35.08 -25.90 -31.77
CA LEU A 11 35.94 -24.92 -31.14
C LEU A 11 35.95 -23.71 -32.07
N CYS A 12 35.84 -22.51 -31.50
CA CYS A 12 35.34 -21.24 -32.08
C CYS A 12 33.80 -21.23 -32.04
N ILE A 13 33.14 -20.63 -31.04
CA ILE A 13 33.09 -19.18 -30.81
C ILE A 13 32.91 -18.92 -29.30
N LEU A 14 34.01 -18.57 -28.63
CA LEU A 14 33.99 -17.84 -27.36
C LEU A 14 34.65 -16.49 -27.65
N SER A 15 33.85 -15.56 -28.17
CA SER A 15 34.22 -14.17 -28.29
C SER A 15 33.11 -13.30 -27.68
N VAL A 16 33.39 -12.89 -26.44
CA VAL A 16 33.28 -11.49 -26.00
C VAL A 16 31.90 -10.86 -26.16
N PHE A 17 31.14 -10.97 -25.07
CA PHE A 17 30.69 -9.83 -24.26
C PHE A 17 30.77 -8.45 -24.96
N SER A 18 29.65 -7.95 -25.45
CA SER A 18 29.39 -6.51 -25.46
C SER A 18 27.89 -6.28 -25.36
N ALA A 19 27.50 -5.90 -24.15
CA ALA A 19 26.25 -5.26 -23.85
C ALA A 19 26.12 -3.95 -24.65
N GLN A 20 24.96 -3.70 -25.23
CA GLN A 20 24.35 -2.37 -25.17
C GLN A 20 22.85 -2.48 -25.38
N ALA A 21 22.12 -2.19 -24.30
CA ALA A 21 20.70 -1.98 -24.30
C ALA A 21 20.36 -0.73 -25.16
N ASN A 22 19.54 -0.89 -26.18
CA ASN A 22 18.86 0.24 -26.80
C ASN A 22 17.52 0.45 -26.08
N GLN A 23 17.61 0.99 -24.86
CA GLN A 23 16.45 1.56 -24.18
C GLN A 23 16.38 3.02 -24.63
N THR A 24 15.31 3.35 -25.35
CA THR A 24 14.93 4.73 -25.66
C THR A 24 14.79 5.53 -24.36
N ARG A 25 15.78 6.37 -24.09
CA ARG A 25 15.83 7.31 -22.98
C ARG A 25 14.89 8.48 -23.29
N VAL A 26 13.62 8.35 -22.88
CA VAL A 26 12.77 9.52 -22.64
C VAL A 26 13.29 10.18 -21.36
N THR A 27 13.94 11.34 -21.51
CA THR A 27 14.47 12.14 -20.40
C THR A 27 13.32 12.83 -19.68
N ASN A 28 12.74 12.17 -18.68
CA ASN A 28 11.93 12.84 -17.67
C ASN A 28 12.85 13.23 -16.51
N ASN A 29 13.27 14.49 -16.52
CA ASN A 29 13.98 15.12 -15.41
C ASN A 29 13.01 15.25 -14.23
N VAL A 30 12.90 14.21 -13.42
CA VAL A 30 12.26 14.28 -12.11
C VAL A 30 13.36 14.53 -11.10
N THR A 31 13.37 15.73 -10.53
CA THR A 31 14.20 16.14 -9.40
C THR A 31 13.88 15.22 -8.22
N VAL A 32 14.74 14.21 -8.00
CA VAL A 32 14.57 13.27 -6.88
C VAL A 32 15.05 13.96 -5.62
N ASN A 33 14.12 14.60 -4.91
CA ASN A 33 14.32 14.90 -3.50
C ASN A 33 14.26 13.58 -2.75
N THR A 34 15.43 13.16 -2.26
CA THR A 34 15.69 12.00 -1.40
C THR A 34 14.65 11.88 -0.29
N VAL A 35 13.72 10.93 -0.45
CA VAL A 35 12.92 10.40 0.65
C VAL A 35 13.31 8.94 0.81
N ASN A 36 13.85 8.62 1.98
CA ASN A 36 14.29 7.31 2.42
C ASN A 36 13.41 6.18 1.83
N THR A 37 14.02 5.36 0.98
CA THR A 37 13.41 4.15 0.43
C THR A 37 13.27 3.13 1.56
N VAL A 38 12.20 3.28 2.35
CA VAL A 38 11.55 2.13 2.98
C VAL A 38 11.09 1.26 1.81
N ASN A 39 11.24 -0.07 1.90
CA ASN A 39 10.59 -1.02 0.98
C ASN A 39 9.07 -0.85 1.11
N THR A 40 8.53 0.21 0.52
CA THR A 40 7.10 0.51 0.49
C THR A 40 6.52 -0.49 -0.49
N VAL A 41 5.54 -1.27 -0.02
CA VAL A 41 4.66 -2.01 -0.93
C VAL A 41 4.01 -0.95 -1.81
N VAL A 42 4.54 -0.75 -3.01
CA VAL A 42 4.10 0.33 -3.89
C VAL A 42 2.73 -0.08 -4.41
N MET A 43 1.67 0.52 -3.86
CA MET A 43 0.30 0.29 -4.33
C MET A 43 0.22 0.59 -5.84
N ASN A 44 0.74 1.76 -6.25
CA ASN A 44 0.84 2.22 -7.63
C ASN A 44 -0.40 1.83 -8.45
N THR A 45 -1.57 2.31 -8.04
CA THR A 45 -2.82 2.13 -8.79
C THR A 45 -2.90 3.05 -10.00
N GLY A 46 -2.03 4.07 -10.05
CA GLY A 46 -2.05 5.15 -11.02
C GLY A 46 -2.96 6.33 -10.64
N ASP A 47 -3.57 6.29 -9.44
CA ASP A 47 -4.30 7.41 -8.82
C ASP A 47 -3.70 7.72 -7.45
N VAL A 48 -3.16 8.93 -7.28
CA VAL A 48 -2.44 9.34 -6.07
C VAL A 48 -3.33 9.34 -4.83
N GLN A 49 -4.60 9.76 -4.96
CA GLN A 49 -5.52 9.80 -3.82
C GLN A 49 -5.90 8.39 -3.38
N PHE A 50 -6.10 7.49 -4.33
CA PHE A 50 -6.40 6.10 -4.04
C PHE A 50 -5.19 5.39 -3.41
N ASP A 51 -3.99 5.65 -3.93
CA ASP A 51 -2.75 5.13 -3.33
C ASP A 51 -2.55 5.61 -1.89
N GLN A 52 -2.88 6.87 -1.59
CA GLN A 52 -2.86 7.40 -0.23
C GLN A 52 -3.89 6.72 0.67
N PHE A 53 -5.11 6.47 0.18
CA PHE A 53 -6.14 5.75 0.91
C PHE A 53 -5.68 4.32 1.26
N LEU A 54 -5.15 3.59 0.28
CA LEU A 54 -4.66 2.22 0.45
C LEU A 54 -3.45 2.15 1.40
N THR A 55 -2.57 3.16 1.34
CA THR A 55 -1.45 3.28 2.28
C THR A 55 -1.95 3.49 3.72
N LYS A 56 -2.91 4.40 3.93
CA LYS A 56 -3.54 4.60 5.25
C LYS A 56 -4.22 3.34 5.75
N LEU A 57 -4.90 2.62 4.87
CA LEU A 57 -5.54 1.34 5.19
C LEU A 57 -4.53 0.32 5.71
N ASN A 58 -3.39 0.15 5.03
CA ASN A 58 -2.31 -0.72 5.49
C ASN A 58 -1.84 -0.34 6.90
N THR A 59 -1.61 0.96 7.16
CA THR A 59 -1.19 1.43 8.49
C THR A 59 -2.24 1.18 9.58
N VAL A 60 -3.52 1.45 9.32
CA VAL A 60 -4.58 1.27 10.33
C VAL A 60 -4.80 -0.22 10.63
N SER A 61 -4.70 -1.05 9.61
CA SER A 61 -4.94 -2.50 9.72
C SER A 61 -3.82 -3.27 10.43
N GLU A 62 -2.62 -2.71 10.52
CA GLU A 62 -1.58 -3.25 11.42
C GLU A 62 -2.02 -3.24 12.89
N VAL A 63 -2.82 -2.25 13.30
CA VAL A 63 -3.27 -2.08 14.70
C VAL A 63 -4.60 -2.80 14.96
N ARG A 64 -5.52 -2.77 13.99
CA ARG A 64 -6.91 -3.24 14.14
C ARG A 64 -7.27 -4.35 13.14
N LEU A 65 -6.40 -5.35 13.00
CA LEU A 65 -6.51 -6.37 11.96
C LEU A 65 -7.79 -7.23 12.07
N ASP A 66 -8.20 -7.63 13.27
CA ASP A 66 -9.38 -8.49 13.45
C ASP A 66 -10.69 -7.78 13.10
N VAL A 67 -10.77 -6.48 13.40
CA VAL A 67 -11.91 -5.63 13.00
C VAL A 67 -11.94 -5.53 11.48
N TYR A 68 -10.79 -5.28 10.85
CA TYR A 68 -10.67 -5.21 9.40
C TYR A 68 -11.11 -6.49 8.70
N ILE A 69 -10.70 -7.65 9.22
CA ILE A 69 -11.10 -8.96 8.68
C ILE A 69 -12.61 -9.13 8.78
N THR A 70 -13.21 -8.77 9.93
CA THR A 70 -14.67 -8.84 10.11
C THR A 70 -15.40 -7.94 9.11
N ASP A 71 -14.92 -6.71 8.91
CA ASP A 71 -15.52 -5.77 7.97
C ASP A 71 -15.43 -6.27 6.52
N LEU A 72 -14.30 -6.86 6.12
CA LEU A 72 -14.15 -7.51 4.81
C LEU A 72 -15.11 -8.69 4.64
N CYS A 73 -15.29 -9.51 5.67
CA CYS A 73 -16.21 -10.65 5.64
C CYS A 73 -17.64 -10.17 5.42
N ASN A 74 -18.06 -9.15 6.15
CA ASN A 74 -19.41 -8.58 6.04
C ASN A 74 -19.64 -7.93 4.67
N ALA A 75 -18.65 -7.19 4.17
CA ALA A 75 -18.78 -6.47 2.91
C ALA A 75 -18.81 -7.41 1.69
N TYR A 76 -17.94 -8.41 1.65
CA TYR A 76 -17.75 -9.26 0.46
C TYR A 76 -18.36 -10.66 0.60
N GLN A 77 -19.00 -10.97 1.73
CA GLN A 77 -19.57 -12.29 2.03
C GLN A 77 -18.53 -13.42 1.90
N VAL A 78 -17.30 -13.14 2.33
CA VAL A 78 -16.18 -14.08 2.29
C VAL A 78 -15.88 -14.62 3.69
N PRO A 79 -15.69 -15.95 3.88
CA PRO A 79 -15.38 -16.50 5.19
C PRO A 79 -14.08 -15.96 5.80
N ALA A 80 -14.08 -15.66 7.10
CA ALA A 80 -12.93 -15.11 7.82
C ALA A 80 -11.65 -15.94 7.67
N GLN A 81 -11.77 -17.27 7.68
CA GLN A 81 -10.64 -18.16 7.47
C GLN A 81 -9.98 -17.93 6.10
N ARG A 82 -10.76 -17.60 5.06
CA ARG A 82 -10.23 -17.31 3.72
C ARG A 82 -9.44 -16.00 3.73
N VAL A 83 -9.99 -14.94 4.33
CA VAL A 83 -9.31 -13.63 4.46
C VAL A 83 -8.02 -13.78 5.27
N ARG A 84 -8.07 -14.45 6.42
CA ARG A 84 -6.89 -14.73 7.27
C ARG A 84 -5.79 -15.48 6.51
N ARG A 85 -6.15 -16.42 5.63
CA ARG A 85 -5.15 -17.11 4.78
C ARG A 85 -4.48 -16.17 3.77
N LEU A 86 -5.21 -15.21 3.20
CA LEU A 86 -4.60 -14.24 2.28
C LEU A 86 -3.58 -13.37 3.04
N ILE A 87 -3.95 -12.88 4.21
CA ILE A 87 -3.08 -12.01 5.01
C ILE A 87 -1.91 -12.79 5.60
N HIS A 88 -2.15 -13.85 6.38
CA HIS A 88 -1.10 -14.51 7.15
C HIS A 88 -0.33 -15.56 6.36
N LYS A 89 -1.02 -16.40 5.57
CA LYS A 89 -0.38 -17.51 4.83
C LYS A 89 0.22 -17.04 3.52
N ARG A 90 -0.44 -16.13 2.80
CA ARG A 90 0.08 -15.57 1.53
C ARG A 90 0.84 -14.27 1.70
N ARG A 91 0.93 -13.74 2.93
CA ARG A 91 1.67 -12.50 3.25
C ARG A 91 1.23 -11.30 2.40
N MET A 92 -0.03 -11.28 2.00
CA MET A 92 -0.58 -10.13 1.27
C MET A 92 -0.81 -8.97 2.21
N SER A 93 -0.55 -7.74 1.75
CA SER A 93 -0.91 -6.56 2.54
C SER A 93 -2.43 -6.44 2.67
N PRO A 94 -2.95 -5.86 3.74
CA PRO A 94 -4.38 -5.61 3.90
C PRO A 94 -5.01 -4.90 2.70
N ALA A 95 -4.34 -3.87 2.15
CA ALA A 95 -4.78 -3.17 0.95
C ALA A 95 -4.84 -4.07 -0.29
N ASP A 96 -3.85 -4.97 -0.48
CA ASP A 96 -3.90 -5.93 -1.58
C ASP A 96 -5.10 -6.88 -1.45
N VAL A 97 -5.42 -7.29 -0.22
CA VAL A 97 -6.58 -8.15 0.05
C VAL A 97 -7.87 -7.41 -0.27
N LEU A 98 -8.00 -6.13 0.11
CA LEU A 98 -9.13 -5.29 -0.29
C LEU A 98 -9.28 -5.26 -1.81
N LEU A 99 -8.20 -4.93 -2.54
CA LEU A 99 -8.25 -4.77 -3.98
C LEU A 99 -8.57 -6.07 -4.70
N VAL A 100 -8.01 -7.20 -4.27
CA VAL A 100 -8.35 -8.51 -4.84
C VAL A 100 -9.85 -8.81 -4.64
N LEU A 101 -10.40 -8.56 -3.45
CA LEU A 101 -11.81 -8.81 -3.15
C LEU A 101 -12.73 -7.85 -3.92
N GLN A 102 -12.43 -6.56 -3.90
CA GLN A 102 -13.16 -5.54 -4.64
C GLN A 102 -13.18 -5.83 -6.14
N PHE A 103 -12.02 -6.16 -6.70
CA PHE A 103 -11.91 -6.46 -8.12
C PHE A 103 -12.70 -7.70 -8.49
N SER A 104 -12.63 -8.77 -7.68
CA SER A 104 -13.41 -9.99 -7.87
C SER A 104 -14.91 -9.72 -7.77
N HIS A 105 -15.34 -8.88 -6.83
CA HIS A 105 -16.73 -8.49 -6.65
C HIS A 105 -17.26 -7.68 -7.84
N MET A 106 -16.54 -6.63 -8.25
CA MET A 106 -16.94 -5.74 -9.35
C MET A 106 -16.97 -6.46 -10.71
N THR A 107 -16.00 -7.33 -10.99
CA THR A 107 -15.88 -8.01 -12.29
C THR A 107 -16.65 -9.34 -12.35
N GLY A 108 -17.12 -9.86 -11.22
CA GLY A 108 -17.65 -11.22 -11.11
C GLY A 108 -16.59 -12.31 -11.36
N ALA A 109 -15.31 -11.94 -11.55
CA ALA A 109 -14.26 -12.90 -11.82
C ALA A 109 -14.00 -13.78 -10.59
N PRO A 110 -13.75 -15.10 -10.76
CA PRO A 110 -13.43 -15.97 -9.65
C PRO A 110 -12.18 -15.47 -8.90
N LEU A 111 -12.27 -15.41 -7.57
CA LEU A 111 -11.18 -14.95 -6.70
C LEU A 111 -9.83 -15.62 -7.01
N LYS A 112 -9.84 -16.91 -7.37
CA LYS A 112 -8.64 -17.67 -7.75
C LYS A 112 -7.94 -17.06 -8.98
N ARG A 113 -8.70 -16.61 -9.98
CA ARG A 113 -8.18 -15.98 -11.21
C ARG A 113 -7.54 -14.62 -10.90
N VAL A 114 -8.20 -13.81 -10.07
CA VAL A 114 -7.66 -12.51 -9.64
C VAL A 114 -6.36 -12.71 -8.84
N LEU A 115 -6.33 -13.68 -7.92
CA LEU A 115 -5.13 -14.01 -7.14
C LEU A 115 -3.97 -14.53 -8.01
N GLN A 116 -4.28 -15.26 -9.09
CA GLN A 116 -3.26 -15.67 -10.05
C GLN A 116 -2.64 -14.45 -10.74
N ARG A 117 -3.48 -13.51 -11.21
CA ARG A 117 -3.00 -12.29 -11.87
C ARG A 117 -2.20 -11.40 -10.92
N TYR A 118 -2.66 -11.28 -9.68
CA TYR A 118 -1.91 -10.59 -8.62
C TYR A 118 -0.51 -11.19 -8.46
N ARG A 119 -0.37 -12.51 -8.35
CA ARG A 119 0.95 -13.14 -8.23
C ARG A 119 1.88 -12.84 -9.40
N GLU A 120 1.35 -12.78 -10.62
CA GLU A 120 2.11 -12.51 -11.85
C GLU A 120 2.57 -11.04 -11.97
N HIS A 121 1.82 -10.09 -11.39
CA HIS A 121 2.01 -8.65 -11.66
C HIS A 121 2.30 -7.78 -10.45
N HIS A 122 2.08 -8.25 -9.21
CA HIS A 122 2.16 -7.43 -7.99
C HIS A 122 3.51 -6.70 -7.80
N SER A 123 4.62 -7.24 -8.31
CA SER A 123 5.93 -6.59 -8.25
C SER A 123 6.01 -5.26 -9.03
N ARG A 124 5.09 -5.03 -9.97
CA ARG A 124 4.96 -3.79 -10.76
C ARG A 124 3.88 -2.85 -10.21
N GLY A 125 3.22 -3.23 -9.11
CA GLY A 125 2.09 -2.51 -8.54
C GLY A 125 0.75 -2.83 -9.22
N TRP A 126 -0.32 -2.24 -8.68
CA TRP A 126 -1.69 -2.54 -9.08
C TRP A 126 -2.07 -2.03 -10.45
N GLN A 127 -1.47 -0.95 -10.93
CA GLN A 127 -1.67 -0.44 -12.28
C GLN A 127 -1.32 -1.52 -13.33
N ALA A 128 -0.28 -2.33 -13.11
CA ALA A 128 0.06 -3.42 -14.03
C ALA A 128 -1.01 -4.54 -14.04
N ILE A 129 -1.66 -4.77 -12.90
CA ILE A 129 -2.79 -5.70 -12.81
C ILE A 129 -4.00 -5.12 -13.54
N PHE A 130 -4.37 -3.87 -13.27
CA PHE A 130 -5.52 -3.21 -13.90
C PHE A 130 -5.37 -3.08 -15.41
N ASN A 131 -4.19 -2.69 -15.89
CA ASN A 131 -3.89 -2.60 -17.33
C ASN A 131 -4.05 -3.96 -18.02
N SER A 132 -3.80 -5.07 -17.32
CA SER A 132 -4.02 -6.40 -17.90
C SER A 132 -5.49 -6.76 -18.14
N TYR A 133 -6.41 -5.98 -17.57
CA TYR A 133 -7.85 -6.03 -17.79
C TYR A 133 -8.34 -4.78 -18.53
N GLU A 134 -7.44 -4.01 -19.15
CA GLU A 134 -7.76 -2.77 -19.86
C GLU A 134 -8.41 -1.69 -18.97
N ILE A 135 -8.14 -1.75 -17.67
CA ILE A 135 -8.61 -0.78 -16.68
C ILE A 135 -7.47 0.20 -16.40
N TYR A 136 -7.65 1.44 -16.84
CA TYR A 136 -6.67 2.52 -16.66
C TYR A 136 -7.20 3.56 -15.65
N PRO A 137 -6.32 4.29 -14.94
CA PRO A 137 -6.72 5.44 -14.13
C PRO A 137 -7.59 6.41 -14.93
N GLY A 138 -8.72 6.85 -14.36
CA GLY A 138 -9.68 7.73 -15.02
C GLY A 138 -10.70 7.03 -15.92
N SER A 139 -10.54 5.74 -16.25
CA SER A 139 -11.59 4.98 -16.93
C SER A 139 -12.83 4.83 -16.05
N ARG A 140 -14.01 4.63 -16.67
CA ARG A 140 -15.26 4.38 -15.95
C ARG A 140 -15.15 3.20 -14.99
N PHE A 141 -14.52 2.10 -15.42
CA PHE A 141 -14.29 0.93 -14.57
C PHE A 141 -13.38 1.23 -13.38
N PHE A 142 -12.34 2.04 -13.57
CA PHE A 142 -11.46 2.44 -12.47
C PHE A 142 -12.19 3.34 -11.46
N LEU A 143 -13.01 4.27 -11.94
CA LEU A 143 -13.83 5.11 -11.07
C LEU A 143 -14.82 4.28 -10.24
N ILE A 144 -15.47 3.29 -10.85
CA ILE A 144 -16.35 2.34 -10.16
C ILE A 144 -15.54 1.55 -9.13
N LEU A 145 -14.40 0.99 -9.51
CA LEU A 145 -13.54 0.22 -8.61
C LEU A 145 -13.21 1.00 -7.33
N ARG A 146 -12.85 2.28 -7.48
CA ARG A 146 -12.49 3.18 -6.39
C ARG A 146 -13.69 3.63 -5.55
N ASN A 147 -14.78 4.01 -6.20
CA ASN A 147 -15.93 4.63 -5.53
C ASN A 147 -16.86 3.60 -4.89
N GLU A 148 -16.90 2.38 -5.40
CA GLU A 148 -17.68 1.27 -4.84
C GLU A 148 -16.94 0.52 -3.73
N ILE A 149 -15.86 1.10 -3.17
CA ILE A 149 -15.25 0.54 -1.96
C ILE A 149 -16.30 0.59 -0.84
N PRO A 150 -16.59 -0.55 -0.16
CA PRO A 150 -17.63 -0.61 0.85
C PRO A 150 -17.45 0.47 1.92
N THR A 151 -18.54 1.17 2.24
CA THR A 151 -18.54 2.28 3.21
C THR A 151 -18.02 1.89 4.58
N ILE A 152 -18.26 0.64 5.01
CA ILE A 152 -17.70 0.09 6.26
C ILE A 152 -16.16 0.13 6.27
N ILE A 153 -15.51 -0.12 5.13
CA ILE A 153 -14.06 -0.06 4.99
C ILE A 153 -13.56 1.39 4.96
N VAL A 154 -14.31 2.29 4.33
CA VAL A 154 -13.98 3.73 4.35
C VAL A 154 -14.00 4.26 5.79
N HIS A 155 -15.09 3.99 6.53
CA HIS A 155 -15.20 4.37 7.94
C HIS A 155 -14.13 3.72 8.82
N TYR A 156 -13.76 2.47 8.54
CA TYR A 156 -12.68 1.78 9.23
C TYR A 156 -11.36 2.59 9.18
N VAL A 157 -10.98 3.07 7.98
CA VAL A 157 -9.76 3.88 7.78
C VAL A 157 -9.86 5.22 8.49
N GLU A 158 -10.98 5.92 8.36
CA GLU A 158 -11.20 7.25 8.97
C GLU A 158 -11.13 7.21 10.51
N GLN A 159 -11.74 6.19 11.12
CA GLN A 159 -11.70 5.99 12.57
C GLN A 159 -10.30 5.63 13.08
N GLY A 160 -9.53 4.88 12.30
CA GLY A 160 -8.15 4.53 12.67
C GLY A 160 -7.20 5.72 12.59
N TRP A 161 -7.37 6.55 11.56
CA TRP A 161 -6.48 7.68 11.30
C TRP A 161 -6.67 8.83 12.30
N SER A 162 -7.91 9.12 12.70
CA SER A 162 -8.24 10.15 13.70
C SER A 162 -7.67 9.85 15.10
N LYS A 163 -7.42 8.58 15.43
CA LYS A 163 -6.79 8.18 16.70
C LYS A 163 -5.25 8.16 16.64
N GLY A 164 -4.66 8.04 15.45
CA GLY A 164 -3.21 7.92 15.24
C GLY A 164 -2.44 9.25 15.17
N SER A 165 -3.09 10.36 14.80
CA SER A 165 -2.43 11.67 14.66
C SER A 165 -2.17 12.41 15.98
N LYS A 166 -2.51 11.82 17.13
CA LYS A 166 -2.36 12.43 18.46
C LYS A 166 -1.10 11.95 19.20
N LYS A 167 0.10 12.22 18.64
CA LYS A 167 1.41 12.26 19.33
C LYS A 167 2.34 13.11 18.44
N LYS A 168 2.92 14.25 18.84
CA LYS A 168 3.74 14.49 20.04
C LYS A 168 3.87 16.01 20.30
N GLY A 169 2.86 16.63 20.92
CA GLY A 169 2.96 17.99 21.47
C GLY A 169 3.59 17.93 22.86
N SER A 170 4.77 18.53 23.00
CA SER A 170 5.64 18.50 24.17
C SER A 170 4.95 18.81 25.50
N LYS A 171 5.10 17.92 26.50
CA LYS A 171 5.00 18.31 27.92
C LYS A 171 6.09 19.34 28.24
N LYS A 172 5.78 20.63 28.17
CA LYS A 172 6.64 21.68 28.75
C LYS A 172 6.39 21.74 30.26
N ARG A 173 7.15 20.94 31.01
CA ARG A 173 7.31 21.09 32.47
C ARG A 173 8.63 21.82 32.75
N LYS A 174 8.53 23.05 33.27
CA LYS A 174 9.52 23.81 34.10
C LYS A 174 8.97 25.25 34.19
N GLY A 175 8.80 25.92 35.31
CA GLY A 175 9.19 25.67 36.69
C GLY A 175 9.45 27.02 37.39
N SER A 176 8.73 27.25 38.49
CA SER A 176 9.12 28.04 39.68
C SER A 176 9.15 29.59 39.67
N LYS A 177 8.52 30.10 40.75
CA LYS A 177 8.89 31.22 41.64
C LYS A 177 8.91 32.66 41.09
N ARG A 178 7.97 33.45 41.59
CA ARG A 178 8.31 34.50 42.59
C ARG A 178 7.10 34.95 43.42
N LYS A 179 7.10 34.56 44.71
CA LYS A 179 6.50 35.37 45.78
C LYS A 179 7.28 36.69 45.85
N LYS A 180 6.61 37.82 45.81
CA LYS A 180 7.09 39.05 46.46
C LYS A 180 5.88 39.82 46.99
N GLY A 181 5.73 39.78 48.31
CA GLY A 181 4.79 40.64 49.01
C GLY A 181 5.35 42.05 49.14
N SER A 182 4.45 43.03 49.12
CA SER A 182 4.60 44.36 49.74
C SER A 182 3.19 44.94 49.84
N LYS A 183 2.53 44.86 51.00
CA LYS A 183 2.60 45.80 52.14
C LYS A 183 1.75 47.07 51.92
N LYS A 184 0.49 46.98 52.40
CA LYS A 184 -0.17 47.88 53.38
C LYS A 184 -0.32 49.39 53.07
N LYS A 185 -1.58 49.83 52.90
CA LYS A 185 -2.23 51.05 53.45
C LYS A 185 -3.69 51.05 52.92
N GLY A 186 -4.79 51.09 53.67
CA GLY A 186 -5.05 51.61 55.00
C GLY A 186 -5.61 53.03 54.92
N SER A 187 -6.93 53.20 54.65
CA SER A 187 -7.78 54.37 54.97
C SER A 187 -9.12 54.23 54.22
N LYS A 188 -10.33 54.54 54.69
CA LYS A 188 -10.96 54.74 56.00
C LYS A 188 -12.47 54.83 55.67
N ARG A 189 -13.32 54.27 56.53
CA ARG A 189 -14.79 54.36 56.47
C ARG A 189 -15.28 55.82 56.49
N LYS A 190 -16.36 56.12 55.78
CA LYS A 190 -17.66 56.45 56.37
C LYS A 190 -18.77 56.17 55.37
#